data_AF-A0A1J8Q2E4-F1
#
_entry.id   AF-A0A1J8Q2E4-F1
#
_cell.length_a   1.000
_cell.length_b   1.000
_cell.length_c   1.000
_cell.angle_alpha   90.00
_cell.angle_beta   90.00
_cell.angle_gamma   90.00
#
_symmetry.space_group_name_H-M   'P 1'
#
loop_
_entity.id
_entity.type
_entity.pdbx_description
1 polymer ?
#
loop_
_entity_poly.entity_id
_entity_poly.type
_entity_poly.pdbx_seq_one_letter_code
_entity_poly.pdbx_strand_id
1 'polypeptide(L)'
;MPRPEALLLHGAALSVMTYGFLSLKTLPLNDWIKTQTGGHFQFLTIQGLAAAWLTMAIGIGCDLLPSFTALRTAKRAFLMISLPVEIVLSGVYWSLVLFFPSLILQPQMATSEPSSSSTVPGLLHVPLNVDLSLHVAPVVTLLADFLLFEKKYTKKQVQIGAPLVAFLAGTWYACWVEYCASYNKTFPYPFLTDNPLNIRIGIYASVSFIAWRCFRLVNAIHR
;
A
#
# COMPACT_ATOMS: atom_id res chain seq x y z
N MET A 1 8.29 -30.39 -2.30
CA MET A 1 7.94 -30.35 -3.73
C MET A 1 7.55 -28.92 -4.10
N PRO A 2 7.93 -28.43 -5.29
CA PRO A 2 7.47 -27.14 -5.81
C PRO A 2 5.94 -27.13 -5.89
N ARG A 3 5.32 -26.00 -5.58
CA ARG A 3 3.86 -25.80 -5.70
C ARG A 3 3.60 -24.92 -6.93
N PRO A 4 3.29 -25.51 -8.11
CA PRO A 4 3.14 -24.74 -9.33
C PRO A 4 2.04 -23.66 -9.22
N GLU A 5 0.98 -23.93 -8.47
CA GLU A 5 -0.08 -22.98 -8.17
C GLU A 5 0.40 -21.74 -7.39
N ALA A 6 1.31 -21.92 -6.43
CA ALA A 6 1.90 -20.82 -5.67
C ALA A 6 2.84 -19.99 -6.55
N LEU A 7 3.66 -20.66 -7.36
CA LEU A 7 4.56 -20.01 -8.30
C LEU A 7 3.79 -19.16 -9.31
N LEU A 8 2.65 -19.66 -9.81
CA LEU A 8 1.80 -18.94 -10.74
C LEU A 8 1.15 -17.71 -10.08
N LEU A 9 0.64 -17.85 -8.85
CA LEU A 9 0.12 -16.71 -8.08
C LEU A 9 1.20 -15.65 -7.86
N HIS A 10 2.36 -16.03 -7.32
CA HIS A 10 3.44 -15.08 -7.01
C HIS A 10 3.95 -14.40 -8.29
N GLY A 11 4.14 -15.16 -9.38
CA GLY A 11 4.59 -14.63 -10.66
C GLY A 11 3.60 -13.63 -11.25
N ALA A 12 2.31 -13.99 -11.33
CA ALA A 12 1.27 -13.09 -11.84
C ALA A 12 1.14 -11.83 -10.98
N ALA A 13 1.13 -11.98 -9.65
CA ALA A 13 1.08 -10.87 -8.70
C ALA A 13 2.25 -9.90 -8.89
N LEU A 14 3.47 -10.43 -8.99
CA LEU A 14 4.69 -9.66 -9.24
C LEU A 14 4.58 -8.85 -10.54
N SER A 15 4.12 -9.48 -11.62
CA SER A 15 3.95 -8.83 -12.93
C SER A 15 2.92 -7.70 -12.88
N VAL A 16 1.75 -7.93 -12.28
CA VAL A 16 0.69 -6.91 -12.17
C VAL A 16 1.15 -5.72 -11.32
N MET A 17 1.79 -5.98 -10.17
CA MET A 17 2.32 -4.91 -9.33
C MET A 17 3.44 -4.12 -10.02
N THR A 18 4.31 -4.82 -10.78
CA THR A 18 5.35 -4.18 -11.60
C THR A 18 4.71 -3.28 -12.67
N TYR A 19 3.67 -3.76 -13.33
CA TYR A 19 2.90 -2.98 -14.30
C TYR A 19 2.30 -1.72 -13.66
N GLY A 20 1.67 -1.85 -12.49
CA GLY A 20 1.13 -0.71 -11.74
C GLY A 20 2.19 0.34 -11.44
N PHE A 21 3.35 -0.09 -10.91
CA PHE A 21 4.47 0.81 -10.62
C PHE A 21 5.05 1.49 -11.86
N LEU A 22 5.28 0.73 -12.94
CA LEU A 22 5.83 1.29 -14.18
C LEU A 22 4.86 2.23 -14.88
N SER A 23 3.55 2.04 -14.69
CA SER A 23 2.50 2.91 -15.21
C SER A 23 2.41 4.25 -14.47
N LEU A 24 3.07 4.43 -13.31
CA LEU A 24 3.12 5.74 -12.64
C LEU A 24 3.71 6.82 -13.53
N LYS A 25 4.64 6.48 -14.42
CA LYS A 25 5.27 7.42 -15.37
C LYS A 25 4.31 7.99 -16.40
N THR A 26 3.16 7.35 -16.62
CA THR A 26 2.15 7.80 -17.57
C THR A 26 1.10 8.69 -16.93
N LEU A 27 1.15 8.88 -15.61
CA LEU A 27 0.19 9.73 -14.90
C LEU A 27 0.56 11.21 -15.09
N PRO A 28 -0.43 12.12 -15.27
CA PRO A 28 -0.18 13.54 -15.48
C PRO A 28 0.65 14.23 -14.38
N LEU A 29 0.55 13.75 -13.14
CA LEU A 29 1.29 14.30 -12.00
C LEU A 29 2.71 13.74 -11.84
N ASN A 30 3.14 12.80 -12.69
CA ASN A 30 4.42 12.11 -12.52
C ASN A 30 5.61 13.07 -12.45
N ASP A 31 5.70 14.02 -13.38
CA ASP A 31 6.86 14.91 -13.44
C ASP A 31 6.91 15.84 -12.24
N TRP A 32 5.76 16.34 -11.79
CA TRP A 32 5.67 17.11 -10.56
C TRP A 32 6.06 16.26 -9.34
N ILE A 33 5.47 15.07 -9.16
CA ILE A 33 5.78 14.17 -8.03
C ILE A 33 7.28 13.84 -7.98
N LYS A 34 7.93 13.63 -9.13
CA LYS A 34 9.37 13.31 -9.19
C LYS A 34 10.27 14.44 -8.72
N THR A 35 9.82 15.70 -8.77
CA THR A 35 10.58 16.85 -8.24
C THR A 35 10.46 16.99 -6.72
N GLN A 36 9.49 16.30 -6.10
CA GLN A 36 9.24 16.37 -4.67
C GLN A 36 10.19 15.46 -3.88
N THR A 37 10.53 15.85 -2.66
CA THR A 37 11.24 15.01 -1.71
C THR A 37 10.46 13.70 -1.49
N GLY A 38 11.15 12.58 -1.67
CA GLY A 38 10.56 11.23 -1.61
C GLY A 38 9.95 10.73 -2.92
N GLY A 39 9.78 11.58 -3.94
CA GLY A 39 9.22 11.17 -5.23
C GLY A 39 7.87 10.46 -5.08
N HIS A 40 7.68 9.36 -5.80
CA HIS A 40 6.52 8.47 -5.62
C HIS A 40 6.52 7.72 -4.28
N PHE A 41 7.67 7.54 -3.63
CA PHE A 41 7.77 6.86 -2.33
C PHE A 41 7.30 7.70 -1.14
N GLN A 42 6.90 8.96 -1.34
CA GLN A 42 6.18 9.71 -0.29
C GLN A 42 4.76 9.12 -0.04
N PHE A 43 4.17 8.44 -1.02
CA PHE A 43 2.86 7.81 -0.92
C PHE A 43 2.97 6.45 -0.21
N LEU A 44 2.13 6.21 0.81
CA LEU A 44 2.08 4.92 1.50
C LEU A 44 1.74 3.78 0.54
N THR A 45 0.87 4.04 -0.45
CA THR A 45 0.52 3.08 -1.50
C THR A 45 1.76 2.49 -2.18
N ILE A 46 2.77 3.32 -2.49
CA ILE A 46 3.97 2.86 -3.21
C ILE A 46 4.91 2.09 -2.29
N GLN A 47 5.00 2.48 -1.01
CA GLN A 47 5.76 1.70 -0.01
C GLN A 47 5.11 0.35 0.27
N GLY A 48 3.77 0.32 0.39
CA GLY A 48 2.99 -0.91 0.53
C GLY A 48 3.18 -1.83 -0.69
N LEU A 49 3.00 -1.29 -1.89
CA LEU A 49 3.20 -2.00 -3.15
C LEU A 49 4.61 -2.61 -3.21
N ALA A 50 5.65 -1.85 -2.82
CA ALA A 50 7.01 -2.36 -2.78
C ALA A 50 7.18 -3.53 -1.78
N ALA A 51 6.55 -3.45 -0.60
CA ALA A 51 6.58 -4.51 0.40
C ALA A 51 5.81 -5.76 -0.09
N ALA A 52 4.65 -5.58 -0.73
CA ALA A 52 3.86 -6.65 -1.34
C ALA A 52 4.62 -7.32 -2.49
N TRP A 53 5.21 -6.51 -3.39
CA TRP A 53 6.04 -6.97 -4.49
C TRP A 53 7.23 -7.81 -3.97
N LEU A 54 7.93 -7.32 -2.95
CA LEU A 54 9.05 -8.05 -2.36
C LEU A 54 8.60 -9.34 -1.68
N THR A 55 7.42 -9.34 -1.05
CA THR A 55 6.80 -10.56 -0.49
C THR A 55 6.60 -11.61 -1.58
N MET A 56 6.04 -11.23 -2.73
CA MET A 56 5.84 -12.13 -3.87
C MET A 56 7.16 -12.58 -4.49
N ALA A 57 8.15 -11.69 -4.62
CA ALA A 57 9.48 -12.03 -5.14
C ALA A 57 10.18 -13.08 -4.27
N ILE A 58 10.14 -12.91 -2.95
CA ILE A 58 10.66 -13.91 -2.00
C ILE A 58 9.82 -15.20 -2.08
N GLY A 59 8.50 -15.09 -2.33
CA GLY A 59 7.60 -16.21 -2.61
C GLY A 59 8.05 -17.08 -3.78
N ILE A 60 8.36 -16.47 -4.93
CA ILE A 60 8.95 -17.16 -6.09
C ILE A 60 10.24 -17.89 -5.68
N GLY A 61 11.10 -17.22 -4.92
CA GLY A 61 12.31 -17.84 -4.37
C GLY A 61 12.01 -19.07 -3.50
N CYS A 62 10.97 -19.02 -2.66
CA CYS A 62 10.54 -20.16 -1.84
C CYS A 62 10.01 -21.32 -2.69
N ASP A 63 9.34 -21.04 -3.81
CA ASP A 63 8.78 -22.07 -4.69
C ASP A 63 9.85 -22.79 -5.51
N LEU A 64 10.85 -22.03 -5.98
CA LEU A 64 11.98 -22.55 -6.74
C LEU A 64 13.02 -23.25 -5.84
N LEU A 65 13.20 -22.78 -4.60
CA LEU A 65 14.18 -23.29 -3.64
C LEU A 65 13.51 -23.73 -2.32
N PRO A 66 12.64 -24.77 -2.34
CA PRO A 66 11.80 -25.13 -1.20
C PRO A 66 12.57 -25.62 0.04
N SER A 67 13.83 -26.05 -0.14
CA SER A 67 14.71 -26.49 0.95
C SER A 67 15.36 -25.32 1.70
N PHE A 68 15.35 -24.10 1.13
CA PHE A 68 16.00 -22.94 1.74
C PHE A 68 15.06 -22.22 2.71
N THR A 69 15.03 -22.69 3.95
CA THR A 69 14.11 -22.24 5.00
C THR A 69 14.25 -20.76 5.37
N ALA A 70 15.42 -20.16 5.13
CA ALA A 70 15.65 -18.73 5.38
C ALA A 70 14.73 -17.84 4.54
N LEU A 71 14.50 -18.17 3.25
CA LEU A 71 13.55 -17.42 2.41
C LEU A 71 12.12 -17.52 2.94
N ARG A 72 11.72 -18.68 3.46
CA ARG A 72 10.38 -18.85 4.04
C ARG A 72 10.21 -17.99 5.28
N THR A 73 11.22 -17.93 6.15
CA THR A 73 11.21 -17.05 7.33
C THR A 73 11.13 -15.59 6.91
N ALA A 74 11.91 -15.19 5.89
CA ALA A 74 11.86 -13.83 5.34
C ALA A 74 10.48 -13.51 4.75
N LYS A 75 9.92 -14.37 3.89
CA LYS A 75 8.56 -14.19 3.33
C LYS A 75 7.53 -13.98 4.42
N ARG A 76 7.58 -14.80 5.47
CA ARG A 76 6.65 -14.69 6.60
C ARG A 76 6.86 -13.43 7.44
N ALA A 77 8.06 -12.89 7.53
CA ALA A 77 8.29 -11.60 8.18
C ALA A 77 7.71 -10.45 7.34
N PHE A 78 7.97 -10.44 6.03
CA PHE A 78 7.43 -9.45 5.10
C PHE A 78 5.90 -9.50 5.03
N LEU A 79 5.31 -10.70 4.96
CA LEU A 79 3.86 -10.89 4.93
C LEU A 79 3.17 -10.37 6.19
N MET A 80 3.83 -10.36 7.35
CA MET A 80 3.29 -9.77 8.58
C MET A 80 3.19 -8.24 8.51
N ILE A 81 3.94 -7.61 7.60
CA ILE A 81 3.91 -6.17 7.33
C ILE A 81 2.97 -5.88 6.16
N SER A 82 3.23 -6.49 5.00
CA SER A 82 2.58 -6.14 3.73
C SER A 82 1.08 -6.45 3.75
N LEU A 83 0.67 -7.61 4.26
CA LEU A 83 -0.74 -8.01 4.28
C LEU A 83 -1.65 -7.00 5.00
N PRO A 84 -1.41 -6.63 6.27
CA PRO A 84 -2.27 -5.67 6.95
C PRO A 84 -2.17 -4.25 6.39
N VAL A 85 -1.00 -3.84 5.90
CA VAL A 85 -0.84 -2.53 5.26
C VAL A 85 -1.69 -2.45 3.99
N GLU A 86 -1.65 -3.47 3.13
CA GLU A 86 -2.41 -3.51 1.89
C GLU A 86 -3.94 -3.60 2.11
N ILE A 87 -4.38 -4.33 3.14
CA ILE A 87 -5.80 -4.35 3.52
C ILE A 87 -6.29 -2.94 3.87
N VAL A 88 -5.52 -2.22 4.68
CA VAL A 88 -5.91 -0.86 5.10
C VAL A 88 -5.79 0.13 3.96
N LEU A 89 -4.72 0.05 3.16
CA LEU A 89 -4.53 0.89 1.98
C LEU A 89 -5.71 0.76 1.01
N SER A 90 -6.03 -0.48 0.60
CA SER A 90 -7.14 -0.73 -0.32
C SER A 90 -8.47 -0.28 0.26
N GLY A 91 -8.75 -0.63 1.52
CA GLY A 91 -9.99 -0.29 2.19
C GLY A 91 -10.20 1.21 2.36
N VAL A 92 -9.18 1.93 2.83
CA VAL A 92 -9.23 3.39 2.99
C VAL A 92 -9.31 4.08 1.63
N TYR A 93 -8.48 3.67 0.67
CA TYR A 93 -8.45 4.25 -0.66
C TYR A 93 -9.81 4.19 -1.35
N TRP A 94 -10.39 2.99 -1.49
CA TRP A 94 -11.67 2.84 -2.19
C TRP A 94 -12.82 3.49 -1.43
N SER A 95 -12.80 3.48 -0.09
CA SER A 95 -13.80 4.20 0.70
C SER A 95 -13.72 5.71 0.45
N LEU A 96 -12.51 6.29 0.41
CA LEU A 96 -12.34 7.71 0.11
C LEU A 96 -12.71 8.03 -1.32
N VAL A 97 -12.30 7.23 -2.31
CA VAL A 97 -12.67 7.45 -3.71
C VAL A 97 -14.19 7.43 -3.91
N LEU A 98 -14.91 6.52 -3.23
CA LEU A 98 -16.36 6.38 -3.38
C LEU A 98 -17.15 7.47 -2.63
N PHE A 99 -16.74 7.84 -1.42
CA PHE A 99 -17.54 8.69 -0.54
C PHE A 99 -16.98 10.11 -0.37
N PHE A 100 -15.65 10.29 -0.47
CA PHE A 100 -14.97 11.55 -0.19
C PHE A 100 -13.76 11.78 -1.13
N PRO A 101 -13.96 11.80 -2.46
CA PRO A 101 -12.85 11.75 -3.42
C PRO A 101 -11.92 12.98 -3.33
N SER A 102 -12.42 14.14 -2.90
CA SER A 102 -11.61 15.34 -2.68
C SER A 102 -10.56 15.20 -1.59
N LEU A 103 -10.69 14.20 -0.69
CA LEU A 103 -9.73 13.94 0.37
C LEU A 103 -8.51 13.17 -0.12
N ILE A 104 -8.61 12.43 -1.23
CA ILE A 104 -7.57 11.52 -1.73
C ILE A 104 -7.05 11.90 -3.12
N LEU A 105 -7.90 12.45 -3.99
CA LEU A 105 -7.53 12.85 -5.34
C LEU A 105 -7.09 14.31 -5.39
N GLN A 106 -6.11 14.58 -6.25
CA GLN A 106 -5.62 15.94 -6.47
C GLN A 106 -6.55 16.70 -7.42
N PRO A 107 -6.74 18.02 -7.22
CA PRO A 107 -7.44 18.86 -8.18
C PRO A 107 -6.73 18.83 -9.54
N GLN A 108 -7.49 18.74 -10.61
CA GLN A 108 -6.98 18.92 -11.97
C GLN A 108 -6.51 20.36 -12.11
N MET A 109 -5.20 20.56 -12.26
CA MET A 109 -4.67 21.88 -12.60
C MET A 109 -5.20 22.26 -13.99
N ALA A 110 -5.84 23.43 -14.09
CA ALA A 110 -6.34 23.96 -15.34
C ALA A 110 -5.17 24.21 -16.29
N THR A 111 -4.86 23.26 -17.16
CA THR A 111 -3.95 23.47 -18.28
C THR A 111 -4.68 24.34 -19.29
N SER A 112 -4.39 25.65 -19.24
CA SER A 112 -4.39 26.55 -20.40
C SER A 112 -5.72 26.75 -21.14
N GLU A 113 -6.65 27.49 -20.55
CA GLU A 113 -7.39 28.62 -21.14
C GLU A 113 -8.41 29.11 -20.10
N PRO A 114 -8.56 30.43 -19.87
CA PRO A 114 -9.63 30.95 -19.03
C PRO A 114 -10.96 30.83 -19.80
N SER A 115 -11.50 29.62 -19.87
CA SER A 115 -12.90 29.44 -20.27
C SER A 115 -13.76 30.07 -19.17
N SER A 116 -14.63 31.01 -19.55
CA SER A 116 -15.54 31.75 -18.65
C SER A 116 -16.59 30.88 -17.94
N SER A 117 -16.38 29.56 -17.84
CA SER A 117 -17.22 28.65 -17.09
C SER A 117 -16.73 28.58 -15.63
N SER A 118 -17.64 28.87 -14.71
CA SER A 118 -17.52 28.68 -13.26
C SER A 118 -17.48 27.20 -12.83
N THR A 119 -16.87 26.34 -13.64
CA THR A 119 -16.83 24.90 -13.43
C THR A 119 -15.73 24.59 -12.43
N VAL A 120 -16.12 24.02 -11.28
CA VAL A 120 -15.20 23.51 -10.24
C VAL A 120 -14.14 22.63 -10.92
N PRO A 121 -12.83 22.81 -10.64
CA PRO A 121 -11.79 21.96 -11.22
C PRO A 121 -12.10 20.48 -10.94
N GLY A 122 -12.10 19.66 -11.99
CA GLY A 122 -12.31 18.22 -11.86
C GLY A 122 -11.24 17.57 -10.98
N LEU A 123 -11.49 16.37 -10.45
CA LEU A 123 -10.48 15.60 -9.73
C LEU A 123 -9.70 14.73 -10.72
N LEU A 124 -8.38 14.62 -10.53
CA LEU A 124 -7.55 13.77 -11.37
C LEU A 124 -7.70 12.30 -10.96
N HIS A 125 -8.40 11.52 -11.78
CA HIS A 125 -8.56 10.09 -11.57
C HIS A 125 -7.40 9.29 -12.18
N VAL A 126 -6.98 8.25 -11.46
CA VAL A 126 -6.02 7.26 -11.96
C VAL A 126 -6.76 6.32 -12.93
N PRO A 127 -6.18 5.97 -14.10
CA PRO A 127 -6.79 4.99 -14.99
C PRO A 127 -7.06 3.66 -14.25
N LEU A 128 -8.28 3.13 -14.40
CA LEU A 128 -8.77 2.01 -13.59
C LEU A 128 -7.82 0.79 -13.57
N ASN A 129 -7.23 0.45 -14.70
CA ASN A 129 -6.26 -0.64 -14.82
C ASN A 129 -5.01 -0.41 -13.96
N VAL A 130 -4.50 0.82 -13.92
CA VAL A 130 -3.35 1.19 -13.08
C VAL A 130 -3.79 1.19 -11.62
N ASP A 131 -4.96 1.75 -11.34
CA ASP A 131 -5.51 1.86 -10.00
C ASP A 131 -5.74 0.49 -9.34
N LEU A 132 -6.36 -0.45 -10.06
CA LEU A 132 -6.51 -1.84 -9.63
C LEU A 132 -5.17 -2.53 -9.39
N SER A 133 -4.16 -2.24 -10.21
CA SER A 133 -2.82 -2.82 -10.06
C SER A 133 -2.10 -2.29 -8.82
N LEU A 134 -2.37 -1.04 -8.41
CA LEU A 134 -1.77 -0.39 -7.24
C LEU A 134 -2.51 -0.71 -5.94
N HIS A 135 -3.84 -0.78 -5.96
CA HIS A 135 -4.66 -0.83 -4.74
C HIS A 135 -5.42 -2.14 -4.54
N VAL A 136 -5.65 -2.97 -5.57
CA VAL A 136 -6.43 -4.23 -5.43
C VAL A 136 -5.55 -5.47 -5.59
N ALA A 137 -4.69 -5.50 -6.62
CA ALA A 137 -3.83 -6.64 -6.87
C ALA A 137 -2.95 -7.03 -5.66
N PRO A 138 -2.31 -6.07 -4.93
CA PRO A 138 -1.48 -6.43 -3.78
C PRO A 138 -2.28 -7.11 -2.66
N VAL A 139 -3.41 -6.51 -2.24
CA VAL A 139 -4.23 -7.06 -1.14
C VAL A 139 -4.83 -8.42 -1.48
N VAL A 140 -5.36 -8.58 -2.70
CA VAL A 140 -6.00 -9.84 -3.12
C VAL A 140 -4.98 -10.97 -3.20
N THR A 141 -3.81 -10.69 -3.77
CA THR A 141 -2.77 -11.71 -3.94
C THR A 141 -2.08 -12.07 -2.64
N LEU A 142 -1.85 -11.10 -1.72
CA LEU A 142 -1.35 -11.38 -0.38
C LEU A 142 -2.35 -12.19 0.47
N LEU A 143 -3.65 -11.88 0.37
CA LEU A 143 -4.70 -12.67 1.02
C LEU A 143 -4.73 -14.10 0.47
N ALA A 144 -4.68 -14.26 -0.85
CA ALA A 144 -4.65 -15.57 -1.49
C ALA A 144 -3.40 -16.37 -1.07
N ASP A 145 -2.21 -15.76 -1.09
CA ASP A 145 -0.98 -16.43 -0.65
C ASP A 145 -1.08 -16.86 0.82
N PHE A 146 -1.54 -15.94 1.68
CA PHE A 146 -1.67 -16.24 3.10
C PHE A 146 -2.65 -17.38 3.38
N LEU A 147 -3.84 -17.34 2.77
CA LEU A 147 -4.92 -18.29 3.03
C LEU A 147 -4.72 -19.65 2.35
N LEU A 148 -4.06 -19.69 1.19
CA LEU A 148 -3.93 -20.92 0.41
C LEU A 148 -2.58 -21.63 0.60
N PHE A 149 -1.49 -20.87 0.82
CA PHE A 149 -0.14 -21.45 0.76
C PHE A 149 0.64 -21.34 2.08
N GLU A 150 0.29 -20.38 2.94
CA GLU A 150 0.97 -20.16 4.22
C GLU A 150 0.27 -20.81 5.41
N LYS A 151 1.07 -21.10 6.44
CA LYS A 151 0.54 -21.50 7.75
C LYS A 151 0.03 -20.28 8.51
N LYS A 152 -1.04 -20.47 9.29
CA LYS A 152 -1.48 -19.51 10.31
C LYS A 152 -0.34 -19.10 11.24
N TYR A 153 -0.24 -17.82 11.57
CA TYR A 153 0.71 -17.32 12.57
C TYR A 153 0.30 -17.78 13.98
N THR A 154 1.32 -18.05 14.79
CA THR A 154 1.14 -18.47 16.19
C THR A 154 0.52 -17.35 17.04
N LYS A 155 -0.10 -17.72 18.17
CA LYS A 155 -0.69 -16.74 19.10
C LYS A 155 0.32 -15.66 19.54
N LYS A 156 1.56 -16.05 19.85
CA LYS A 156 2.64 -15.13 20.23
C LYS A 156 2.97 -14.12 19.12
N GLN A 157 3.09 -14.60 17.87
CA GLN A 157 3.34 -13.74 16.72
C GLN A 157 2.20 -12.72 16.50
N VAL A 158 0.96 -13.13 16.73
CA VAL A 158 -0.22 -12.26 16.53
C VAL A 158 -0.41 -11.28 17.70
N GLN A 159 -0.12 -11.69 18.94
CA GLN A 159 -0.32 -10.87 20.13
C GLN A 159 0.83 -9.89 20.38
N ILE A 160 2.05 -10.22 19.97
CA ILE A 160 3.24 -9.41 20.22
C ILE A 160 3.85 -8.89 18.91
N GLY A 161 4.08 -9.79 17.94
CA GLY A 161 4.72 -9.44 16.68
C GLY A 161 3.90 -8.47 15.83
N ALA A 162 2.63 -8.80 15.57
CA ALA A 162 1.75 -7.98 14.75
C ALA A 162 1.56 -6.53 15.27
N PRO A 163 1.26 -6.28 16.56
CA PRO A 163 1.15 -4.90 17.03
C PRO A 163 2.49 -4.16 17.02
N LEU A 164 3.60 -4.85 17.32
CA LEU A 164 4.94 -4.24 17.22
C LEU A 164 5.25 -3.82 15.79
N VAL A 165 5.00 -4.70 14.82
CA VAL A 165 5.22 -4.43 13.40
C VAL A 165 4.32 -3.30 12.92
N ALA A 166 3.03 -3.31 13.27
CA ALA A 166 2.11 -2.24 12.91
C ALA A 166 2.54 -0.88 13.50
N PHE A 167 3.00 -0.86 14.76
CA PHE A 167 3.54 0.33 15.40
C PHE A 167 4.81 0.84 14.68
N LEU A 168 5.76 -0.04 14.39
CA LEU A 168 7.00 0.32 13.71
C LEU A 168 6.76 0.82 12.29
N ALA A 169 5.93 0.13 11.51
CA ALA A 169 5.59 0.53 10.14
C ALA A 169 4.79 1.84 10.12
N GLY A 170 3.83 1.99 11.03
CA GLY A 170 3.06 3.23 11.16
C GLY A 170 3.92 4.42 11.57
N THR A 171 4.81 4.24 12.55
CA THR A 171 5.75 5.27 13.00
C THR A 171 6.74 5.62 11.90
N TRP A 172 7.28 4.62 11.19
CA TRP A 172 8.14 4.82 10.03
C TRP A 172 7.47 5.71 8.98
N TYR A 173 6.26 5.35 8.56
CA TYR A 173 5.56 6.13 7.54
C TYR A 173 5.20 7.53 8.02
N ALA A 174 4.74 7.67 9.27
CA ALA A 174 4.44 8.97 9.87
C ALA A 174 5.67 9.89 9.84
N CYS A 175 6.82 9.41 10.32
CA CYS A 175 8.06 10.19 10.28
C CYS A 175 8.48 10.52 8.84
N TRP A 176 8.38 9.55 7.92
CA TRP A 176 8.78 9.74 6.53
C TRP A 176 7.91 10.75 5.79
N VAL A 177 6.58 10.65 5.91
CA VAL A 177 5.66 11.53 5.19
C VAL A 177 5.71 12.96 5.74
N GLU A 178 5.88 13.13 7.06
CA GLU A 178 6.10 14.45 7.68
C GLU A 178 7.44 15.05 7.23
N TYR A 179 8.50 14.23 7.14
CA TYR A 179 9.78 14.66 6.58
C TYR A 179 9.61 15.14 5.14
N CYS A 180 8.99 14.36 4.26
CA CYS A 180 8.70 14.76 2.88
C CYS A 180 7.91 16.08 2.83
N ALA A 181 6.83 16.20 3.61
CA ALA A 181 5.99 17.39 3.64
C ALA A 181 6.73 18.64 4.16
N SER A 182 7.72 18.49 5.03
CA SER A 182 8.52 19.64 5.53
C SER A 182 9.29 20.36 4.40
N TYR A 183 9.70 19.62 3.36
CA TYR A 183 10.32 20.17 2.14
C TYR A 183 9.28 20.52 1.08
N ASN A 184 8.35 19.60 0.82
CA ASN A 184 7.34 19.72 -0.25
C ASN A 184 6.26 20.77 0.04
N LYS A 185 6.12 21.19 1.31
CA LYS A 185 5.07 22.10 1.84
C LYS A 185 3.64 21.56 1.77
N THR A 186 3.44 20.42 1.11
CA THR A 186 2.18 19.68 1.04
C THR A 186 2.41 18.21 1.30
N PHE A 187 1.39 17.52 1.82
CA PHE A 187 1.39 16.06 1.92
C PHE A 187 0.93 15.43 0.58
N PRO A 188 1.26 14.14 0.34
CA PRO A 188 0.75 13.40 -0.81
C PRO A 188 -0.78 13.32 -0.88
N TYR A 189 -1.44 13.39 0.28
CA TYR A 189 -2.88 13.24 0.42
C TYR A 189 -3.49 14.54 1.00
N PRO A 190 -4.52 15.12 0.35
CA PRO A 190 -5.21 16.32 0.84
C PRO A 190 -5.65 16.22 2.31
N PHE A 191 -6.21 15.06 2.73
CA PHE A 191 -6.64 14.87 4.12
C PHE A 191 -5.51 15.00 5.16
N LEU A 192 -4.25 14.86 4.77
CA LEU A 192 -3.11 15.15 5.66
C LEU A 192 -2.74 16.63 5.60
N THR A 193 -2.69 17.22 4.41
CA THR A 193 -2.39 18.65 4.21
C THR A 193 -3.34 19.55 4.99
N ASP A 194 -4.63 19.24 4.96
CA ASP A 194 -5.70 20.10 5.50
C ASP A 194 -5.89 19.97 7.02
N ASN A 195 -5.08 19.14 7.68
CA ASN A 195 -5.21 18.84 9.10
C ASN A 195 -3.95 19.20 9.90
N PRO A 196 -4.08 19.75 11.11
CA PRO A 196 -2.94 20.03 11.99
C PRO A 196 -2.30 18.73 12.51
N LEU A 197 -1.05 18.84 13.01
CA LEU A 197 -0.23 17.68 13.41
C LEU A 197 -0.92 16.74 14.41
N ASN A 198 -1.65 17.27 15.40
CA ASN A 198 -2.37 16.44 16.38
C ASN A 198 -3.43 15.55 15.73
N ILE A 199 -4.14 16.04 14.71
CA ILE A 199 -5.11 15.26 13.96
C ILE A 199 -4.39 14.23 13.07
N ARG A 200 -3.29 14.60 12.43
CA ARG A 200 -2.47 13.66 11.64
C ARG A 200 -1.93 12.51 12.49
N ILE A 201 -1.44 12.80 13.70
CA ILE A 201 -1.04 11.77 14.67
C ILE A 201 -2.20 10.83 14.98
N GLY A 202 -3.41 11.37 15.19
CA GLY A 202 -4.63 10.59 15.37
C GLY A 202 -4.94 9.68 14.18
N ILE A 203 -4.77 10.18 12.95
CA ILE A 203 -4.93 9.41 11.72
C ILE A 203 -3.89 8.27 11.64
N TYR A 204 -2.60 8.57 11.82
CA TYR A 204 -1.53 7.58 11.76
C TYR A 204 -1.73 6.47 12.81
N ALA A 205 -2.09 6.85 14.04
CA ALA A 205 -2.39 5.90 15.11
C ALA A 205 -3.61 5.02 14.80
N SER A 206 -4.69 5.63 14.27
CA SER A 206 -5.92 4.91 13.92
C SER A 206 -5.69 3.91 12.79
N VAL A 207 -5.02 4.33 11.71
CA VAL A 207 -4.68 3.46 10.57
C VAL A 207 -3.78 2.30 11.02
N SER A 208 -2.78 2.57 11.87
CA SER A 208 -1.90 1.53 12.42
C SER A 208 -2.65 0.53 13.31
N PHE A 209 -3.58 1.02 14.14
CA PHE A 209 -4.43 0.17 14.96
C PHE A 209 -5.34 -0.70 14.10
N ILE A 210 -5.99 -0.13 13.07
CA ILE A 210 -6.83 -0.88 12.14
C ILE A 210 -6.01 -1.97 11.43
N ALA A 211 -4.80 -1.66 10.96
CA ALA A 211 -3.91 -2.62 10.32
C ALA A 211 -3.64 -3.83 11.24
N TRP A 212 -3.32 -3.58 12.51
CA TRP A 212 -3.17 -4.64 13.51
C TRP A 212 -4.45 -5.47 13.69
N ARG A 213 -5.62 -4.82 13.82
CA ARG A 213 -6.90 -5.52 14.01
C ARG A 213 -7.28 -6.36 12.78
N CYS A 214 -7.05 -5.85 11.58
CA CYS A 214 -7.23 -6.58 10.33
C CYS A 214 -6.34 -7.82 10.27
N PHE A 215 -5.04 -7.69 10.58
CA PHE A 215 -4.14 -8.84 10.64
C PHE A 215 -4.64 -9.91 11.62
N ARG A 216 -5.07 -9.49 12.82
CA ARG A 216 -5.61 -10.41 13.82
C ARG A 216 -6.85 -11.14 13.31
N LEU A 217 -7.75 -10.44 12.63
CA LEU A 217 -8.97 -11.02 12.07
C LEU A 217 -8.65 -12.02 10.96
N VAL A 218 -7.82 -11.64 9.99
CA VAL A 218 -7.40 -12.49 8.88
C VAL A 218 -6.70 -13.75 9.38
N ASN A 219 -5.80 -13.61 10.37
CA ASN A 219 -5.18 -14.78 10.98
C ASN A 219 -6.19 -15.63 11.78
N ALA A 220 -7.22 -15.03 12.39
CA ALA A 220 -8.24 -15.77 13.14
C ALA A 220 -9.09 -16.67 12.22
N ILE A 221 -9.51 -16.16 11.06
CA ILE A 221 -10.32 -16.89 10.08
C ILE A 221 -9.52 -17.91 9.25
N HIS A 222 -8.19 -17.76 9.19
CA HIS A 222 -7.31 -18.73 8.52
C HIS A 222 -7.35 -20.10 9.22
N ARG A 223 -7.61 -21.15 8.44
CA ARG A 223 -7.82 -22.53 8.91
C ARG A 223 -6.53 -23.33 8.94
#